data_AF-A0A7C4YFC8-F1
#
_entry.id   AF-A0A7C4YFC8-F1
#
_cell.length_a   1.000
_cell.length_b   1.000
_cell.length_c   1.000
_cell.angle_alpha   90.00
_cell.angle_beta   90.00
_cell.angle_gamma   90.00
#
_symmetry.space_group_name_H-M   'P 1'
#
loop_
_entity.id
_entity.type
_entity.pdbx_description
1 polymer ?
#
loop_
_entity_poly.entity_id
_entity_poly.type
_entity_poly.pdbx_seq_one_letter_code
_entity_poly.pdbx_strand_id
1 'polypeptide(L)'
;MKNLLFFTAFLFSHFISYAQDKSPYVLYNANGKKLSYKKMIKVLKEKDIVLFGEYHNNAIAHWLQLEVTKDLKQSRDLVLGAEMFEADNQEPLDLYLQGRLSAKGLDSNARLWKNYPTDYAPLVNFAKENKLAFAATNIPRKFASLVSKGGFEKLDSLSAKEKSWIAPLPIAYDAELPGYKKMLEMMGGHGGPNLPKAQAIKDATMSHFILKY
;
A
#
# COMPACT_ATOMS: atom_id res chain seq x y z
N MET A 1 -42.52 53.75 3.00
CA MET A 1 -41.20 53.40 3.58
C MET A 1 -41.04 51.93 3.99
N LYS A 2 -42.11 51.16 4.25
CA LYS A 2 -41.99 49.73 4.62
C LYS A 2 -41.69 48.76 3.45
N ASN A 3 -41.98 49.15 2.21
CA ASN A 3 -41.79 48.25 1.05
C ASN A 3 -40.41 48.39 0.36
N LEU A 4 -39.59 49.36 0.77
CA LEU A 4 -38.24 49.56 0.22
C LEU A 4 -37.17 48.79 1.00
N LEU A 5 -37.48 48.37 2.24
CA LEU A 5 -36.60 47.59 3.12
C LEU A 5 -36.59 46.08 2.79
N PHE A 6 -37.58 45.58 2.05
CA PHE A 6 -37.63 44.17 1.64
C PHE A 6 -36.81 43.89 0.37
N PHE A 7 -36.52 44.90 -0.45
CA PHE A 7 -35.75 44.71 -1.68
C PHE A 7 -34.24 44.73 -1.45
N THR A 8 -33.75 45.38 -0.39
CA THR A 8 -32.33 45.38 -0.02
C THR A 8 -31.88 44.14 0.74
N ALA A 9 -32.81 43.40 1.37
CA ALA A 9 -32.50 42.14 2.05
C ALA A 9 -32.33 40.94 1.09
N PHE A 10 -32.84 41.01 -0.14
CA PHE A 10 -32.73 39.91 -1.11
C PHE A 10 -31.47 39.97 -1.99
N LEU A 11 -30.74 41.09 -1.97
CA LEU A 11 -29.53 41.30 -2.76
C LEU A 11 -28.24 40.83 -2.08
N PHE A 12 -28.31 40.37 -0.81
CA PHE A 12 -27.12 40.00 -0.02
C PHE A 12 -26.91 38.50 0.21
N SER A 13 -27.74 37.60 -0.34
CA SER A 13 -27.68 36.16 -0.08
C SER A 13 -26.84 35.34 -1.07
N HIS A 14 -26.15 35.96 -2.02
CA HIS A 14 -25.32 35.25 -3.01
C HIS A 14 -23.82 35.50 -2.86
N PHE A 15 -23.33 35.63 -1.62
CA PHE A 15 -21.92 35.34 -1.36
C PHE A 15 -21.73 33.83 -1.43
N ILE A 16 -21.56 33.31 -2.65
CA ILE A 16 -20.89 32.04 -2.87
C ILE A 16 -19.50 32.25 -2.28
N SER A 17 -19.30 31.76 -1.06
CA SER A 17 -17.99 31.61 -0.47
C SER A 17 -17.16 30.76 -1.44
N TYR A 18 -16.36 31.42 -2.29
CA TYR A 18 -15.22 30.80 -2.93
C TYR A 18 -14.22 30.52 -1.81
N ALA A 19 -14.47 29.47 -1.03
CA ALA A 19 -13.45 28.88 -0.21
C ALA A 19 -12.32 28.53 -1.18
N GLN A 20 -11.13 29.11 -0.96
CA GLN A 20 -9.94 28.59 -1.60
C GLN A 20 -9.86 27.12 -1.21
N ASP A 21 -10.10 26.24 -2.18
CA ASP A 21 -9.99 24.80 -2.00
C ASP A 21 -8.50 24.48 -1.83
N LYS A 22 -8.02 24.63 -0.59
CA LYS A 22 -6.65 24.31 -0.19
C LYS A 22 -6.54 22.78 -0.13
N SER A 23 -6.51 22.17 -1.31
CA SER A 23 -6.34 20.73 -1.42
C SER A 23 -4.92 20.33 -0.98
N PRO A 24 -4.76 19.37 -0.05
CA PRO A 24 -3.45 18.97 0.45
C PRO A 24 -2.69 18.06 -0.54
N TYR A 25 -3.27 17.76 -1.70
CA TYR A 25 -2.66 16.93 -2.74
C TYR A 25 -3.05 17.36 -4.15
N VAL A 26 -2.28 16.90 -5.14
CA VAL A 26 -2.60 17.05 -6.55
C VAL A 26 -2.31 15.73 -7.26
N LEU A 27 -3.23 15.28 -8.11
CA LEU A 27 -3.06 14.04 -8.88
C LEU A 27 -2.59 14.34 -10.29
N TYR A 28 -1.61 13.56 -10.76
CA TYR A 28 -1.07 13.62 -12.11
C TYR A 28 -1.09 12.23 -12.74
N ASN A 29 -1.24 12.16 -14.07
CA ASN A 29 -1.04 10.92 -14.82
C ASN A 29 0.43 10.76 -15.24
N ALA A 30 0.74 9.67 -15.93
CA ALA A 30 2.10 9.37 -16.40
C ALA A 30 2.72 10.45 -17.32
N ASN A 31 1.88 11.27 -17.97
CA ASN A 31 2.32 12.37 -18.83
C ASN A 31 2.45 13.71 -18.06
N GLY A 32 2.34 13.69 -16.73
CA GLY A 32 2.39 14.90 -15.90
C GLY A 32 1.14 15.79 -16.01
N LYS A 33 0.04 15.28 -16.59
CA LYS A 33 -1.22 16.03 -16.70
C LYS A 33 -2.06 15.88 -15.44
N LYS A 34 -2.53 16.99 -14.88
CA LYS A 34 -3.47 17.00 -13.75
C LYS A 34 -4.74 16.21 -14.10
N LEU A 35 -5.21 15.38 -13.17
CA LEU A 35 -6.51 14.72 -13.25
C LEU A 35 -7.30 14.86 -11.94
N SER A 36 -8.62 14.86 -12.06
CA SER A 36 -9.51 14.79 -10.90
C SER A 36 -9.51 13.38 -10.31
N TYR A 37 -9.72 13.27 -9.00
CA TYR A 37 -9.90 12.01 -8.30
C TYR A 37 -10.94 11.08 -8.96
N LYS A 38 -12.12 11.59 -9.34
CA LYS A 38 -13.15 10.82 -10.07
C LYS A 38 -12.64 10.17 -11.37
N LYS A 39 -11.76 10.86 -12.10
CA LYS A 39 -11.14 10.32 -13.33
C LYS A 39 -10.14 9.21 -13.00
N MET A 40 -9.39 9.36 -11.91
CA MET A 40 -8.49 8.32 -11.42
C MET A 40 -9.28 7.05 -11.07
N ILE A 41 -10.34 7.16 -10.25
CA ILE A 41 -11.19 6.02 -9.89
C ILE A 41 -11.80 5.35 -11.13
N LYS A 42 -12.26 6.12 -12.12
CA LYS A 42 -12.78 5.57 -13.39
C LYS A 42 -11.74 4.72 -14.15
N VAL A 43 -10.45 5.04 -14.04
CA VAL A 43 -9.39 4.24 -14.66
C VAL A 43 -9.06 3.03 -13.79
N LEU A 44 -8.92 3.21 -12.48
CA LEU A 44 -8.51 2.17 -11.55
C LEU A 44 -9.52 1.01 -11.47
N LYS A 45 -10.82 1.29 -11.57
CA LYS A 45 -11.88 0.25 -11.51
C LYS A 45 -11.77 -0.80 -12.63
N GLU A 46 -11.18 -0.44 -13.77
CA GLU A 46 -11.03 -1.29 -14.96
C GLU A 46 -9.72 -2.10 -14.94
N LYS A 47 -8.93 -2.07 -13.85
CA LYS A 47 -7.63 -2.75 -13.75
C LYS A 47 -7.74 -3.99 -12.88
N ASP A 48 -7.13 -5.09 -13.32
CA ASP A 48 -7.10 -6.33 -12.52
C ASP A 48 -6.27 -6.14 -11.25
N ILE A 49 -5.10 -5.51 -11.39
CA ILE A 49 -4.17 -5.20 -10.30
C ILE A 49 -3.88 -3.69 -10.28
N VAL A 50 -3.99 -3.09 -9.09
CA VAL A 50 -3.62 -1.69 -8.83
C VAL A 50 -2.49 -1.69 -7.79
N LEU A 51 -1.29 -1.25 -8.21
CA LEU A 51 -0.15 -1.08 -7.30
C LEU A 51 -0.15 0.35 -6.76
N PHE A 52 -0.22 0.49 -5.44
CA PHE A 52 -0.27 1.79 -4.76
C PHE A 52 1.09 2.08 -4.10
N GLY A 53 1.96 2.80 -4.79
CA GLY A 53 3.23 3.26 -4.23
C GLY A 53 3.04 4.42 -3.25
N GLU A 54 3.84 4.45 -2.19
CA GLU A 54 3.72 5.46 -1.12
C GLU A 54 5.08 5.84 -0.52
N TYR A 55 5.06 6.93 0.25
CA TYR A 55 6.07 7.18 1.27
C TYR A 55 5.51 6.72 2.62
N HIS A 56 6.20 5.81 3.30
CA HIS A 56 5.71 5.09 4.48
C HIS A 56 5.27 5.91 5.70
N ASN A 57 5.56 7.21 5.75
CA ASN A 57 5.17 8.09 6.84
C ASN A 57 4.47 9.33 6.28
N ASN A 58 3.54 9.13 5.34
CA ASN A 58 2.80 10.22 4.70
C ASN A 58 1.30 10.05 4.92
N ALA A 59 0.75 10.83 5.84
CA ALA A 59 -0.66 10.77 6.20
C ALA A 59 -1.61 10.98 5.00
N ILE A 60 -1.22 11.79 4.02
CA ILE A 60 -2.02 12.03 2.81
C ILE A 60 -2.02 10.80 1.90
N ALA A 61 -0.90 10.08 1.80
CA ALA A 61 -0.83 8.83 1.05
C ALA A 61 -1.72 7.74 1.69
N HIS A 62 -1.63 7.55 3.02
CA HIS A 62 -2.44 6.56 3.73
C HIS A 62 -3.94 6.88 3.71
N TRP A 63 -4.29 8.17 3.86
CA TRP A 63 -5.66 8.61 3.66
C TRP A 63 -6.14 8.31 2.24
N LEU A 64 -5.36 8.64 1.22
CA LEU A 64 -5.74 8.40 -0.18
C LEU A 64 -5.88 6.90 -0.49
N GLN A 65 -5.02 6.05 0.07
CA GLN A 65 -5.15 4.58 -0.04
C GLN A 65 -6.50 4.10 0.48
N LEU A 66 -6.91 4.58 1.67
CA LEU A 66 -8.19 4.21 2.26
C LEU A 66 -9.37 4.71 1.43
N GLU A 67 -9.35 5.97 0.98
CA GLU A 67 -10.44 6.54 0.16
C GLU A 67 -10.57 5.84 -1.20
N VAL A 68 -9.44 5.58 -1.87
CA VAL A 68 -9.44 4.82 -3.14
C VAL A 68 -10.00 3.42 -2.92
N THR A 69 -9.63 2.76 -1.82
CA THR A 69 -10.14 1.41 -1.49
C THR A 69 -11.65 1.42 -1.27
N LYS A 70 -12.17 2.39 -0.50
CA LYS A 70 -13.61 2.57 -0.26
C LYS A 70 -14.38 2.76 -1.57
N ASP A 71 -13.91 3.63 -2.45
CA ASP A 71 -14.61 3.94 -3.70
C ASP A 71 -14.54 2.79 -4.71
N LEU A 72 -13.42 2.09 -4.79
CA LEU A 72 -13.32 0.90 -5.63
C LEU A 72 -14.24 -0.22 -5.13
N LYS A 73 -14.37 -0.40 -3.80
CA LYS A 73 -15.21 -1.46 -3.21
C LYS A 73 -16.70 -1.30 -3.54
N GLN A 74 -17.16 -0.08 -3.78
CA GLN A 74 -18.55 0.18 -4.21
C GLN A 74 -18.87 -0.40 -5.60
N SER A 75 -17.85 -0.62 -6.43
CA SER A 75 -18.03 -1.02 -7.83
C SER A 75 -17.56 -2.43 -8.15
N ARG A 76 -16.81 -3.07 -7.27
CA ARG A 76 -16.23 -4.40 -7.45
C ARG A 76 -15.80 -5.02 -6.14
N ASP A 77 -15.60 -6.32 -6.16
CA ASP A 77 -14.91 -7.00 -5.09
C ASP A 77 -13.41 -6.74 -5.15
N LEU A 78 -12.81 -6.67 -3.96
CA LEU A 78 -11.43 -6.31 -3.76
C LEU A 78 -10.74 -7.34 -2.89
N VAL A 79 -9.49 -7.59 -3.23
CA VAL A 79 -8.50 -8.18 -2.36
C VAL A 79 -7.42 -7.13 -2.14
N LEU A 80 -7.00 -6.98 -0.90
CA LEU A 80 -5.92 -6.06 -0.53
C LEU A 80 -4.65 -6.84 -0.29
N GLY A 81 -3.50 -6.22 -0.54
CA GLY A 81 -2.19 -6.74 -0.17
C GLY A 81 -1.31 -5.60 0.29
N ALA A 82 -0.45 -5.85 1.28
CA ALA A 82 0.45 -4.81 1.78
C ALA A 82 1.86 -5.35 2.04
N GLU A 83 2.87 -4.53 1.69
CA GLU A 83 4.29 -4.77 1.99
C GLU A 83 4.56 -4.83 3.50
N MET A 84 3.72 -4.16 4.29
CA MET A 84 3.89 -3.99 5.73
C MET A 84 3.64 -5.29 6.50
N PHE A 85 2.97 -6.27 5.86
CA PHE A 85 2.75 -7.60 6.40
C PHE A 85 3.65 -8.63 5.70
N GLU A 86 4.54 -9.21 6.49
CA GLU A 86 5.35 -10.37 6.07
C GLU A 86 4.48 -11.64 5.98
N ALA A 87 4.71 -12.50 5.00
CA ALA A 87 3.85 -13.63 4.65
C ALA A 87 3.66 -14.66 5.78
N ASP A 88 4.59 -14.76 6.70
CA ASP A 88 4.47 -15.59 7.91
C ASP A 88 3.58 -14.96 8.99
N ASN A 89 3.14 -13.71 8.82
CA ASN A 89 2.08 -13.08 9.62
C ASN A 89 0.67 -13.28 9.04
N GLN A 90 0.48 -14.09 7.98
CA GLN A 90 -0.84 -14.29 7.36
C GLN A 90 -1.87 -14.85 8.37
N GLU A 91 -1.48 -15.83 9.19
CA GLU A 91 -2.38 -16.46 10.16
C GLU A 91 -2.96 -15.47 11.20
N PRO A 92 -2.16 -14.69 11.94
CA PRO A 92 -2.70 -13.70 12.87
C PRO A 92 -3.51 -12.60 12.15
N LEU A 93 -3.13 -12.23 10.92
CA LEU A 93 -3.91 -11.29 10.09
C LEU A 93 -5.31 -11.86 9.76
N ASP A 94 -5.39 -13.11 9.31
CA ASP A 94 -6.65 -13.78 8.99
C ASP A 94 -7.55 -13.90 10.23
N LEU A 95 -6.98 -14.28 11.38
CA LEU A 95 -7.72 -14.34 12.64
C LEU A 95 -8.28 -12.97 13.03
N TYR A 96 -7.53 -11.89 12.80
CA TYR A 96 -8.00 -10.53 13.03
C TYR A 96 -9.17 -10.15 12.12
N LEU A 97 -9.06 -10.42 10.82
CA LEU A 97 -10.09 -10.16 9.81
C LEU A 97 -11.37 -10.97 10.07
N GLN A 98 -11.25 -12.19 10.61
CA GLN A 98 -12.37 -13.03 10.99
C GLN A 98 -13.00 -12.64 12.35
N GLY A 99 -12.46 -11.64 13.04
CA GLY A 99 -12.94 -11.23 14.37
C GLY A 99 -12.54 -12.18 15.51
N ARG A 100 -11.66 -13.15 15.23
CA ARG A 100 -11.15 -14.13 16.21
C ARG A 100 -9.94 -13.60 16.99
N LEU A 101 -9.35 -12.50 16.52
CA LEU A 101 -8.27 -11.78 17.18
C LEU A 101 -8.68 -10.32 17.40
N SER A 102 -8.36 -9.78 18.57
CA SER A 102 -8.49 -8.34 18.86
C SER A 102 -7.36 -7.55 18.19
N ALA A 103 -7.47 -6.22 18.12
CA ALA A 103 -6.40 -5.39 17.57
C ALA A 103 -5.09 -5.53 18.38
N LYS A 104 -5.20 -5.57 19.71
CA LYS A 104 -4.07 -5.88 20.60
C LYS A 104 -3.52 -7.29 20.37
N GLY A 105 -4.40 -8.24 20.10
CA GLY A 105 -4.00 -9.61 19.74
C GLY A 105 -3.21 -9.63 18.43
N LEU A 106 -3.62 -8.88 17.41
CA LEU A 106 -2.88 -8.76 16.15
C LEU A 106 -1.50 -8.17 16.40
N ASP A 107 -1.41 -7.07 17.14
CA ASP A 107 -0.15 -6.42 17.51
C ASP A 107 0.81 -7.36 18.27
N SER A 108 0.27 -8.26 19.10
CA SER A 108 1.08 -9.21 19.87
C SER A 108 1.54 -10.43 19.05
N ASN A 109 0.83 -10.78 17.97
CA ASN A 109 1.07 -12.01 17.21
C ASN A 109 1.63 -11.77 15.81
N ALA A 110 1.54 -10.55 15.28
CA ALA A 110 2.12 -10.15 14.01
C ALA A 110 3.21 -9.10 14.24
N ARG A 111 4.28 -9.14 13.44
CA ARG A 111 5.36 -8.14 13.51
C ARG A 111 4.97 -6.84 12.82
N LEU A 112 4.03 -6.11 13.42
CA LEU A 112 3.53 -4.85 12.89
C LEU A 112 4.59 -3.76 12.91
N TRP A 113 4.48 -2.81 11.99
CA TRP A 113 5.36 -1.65 11.96
C TRP A 113 4.96 -0.65 13.05
N LYS A 114 5.91 0.17 13.50
CA LYS A 114 5.67 1.15 14.58
C LYS A 114 4.54 2.13 14.27
N ASN A 115 4.39 2.52 13.00
CA ASN A 115 3.35 3.42 12.52
C ASN A 115 2.03 2.72 12.15
N TYR A 116 1.93 1.40 12.36
CA TYR A 116 0.72 0.64 12.05
C TYR A 116 -0.58 1.24 12.61
N PRO A 117 -0.65 1.67 13.88
CA PRO A 117 -1.92 2.14 14.46
C PRO A 117 -2.54 3.32 13.70
N THR A 118 -1.72 4.18 13.09
CA THR A 118 -2.18 5.37 12.35
C THR A 118 -2.27 5.11 10.85
N ASP A 119 -1.25 4.46 10.29
CA ASP A 119 -1.00 4.51 8.85
C ASP A 119 -1.64 3.33 8.12
N TYR A 120 -1.77 2.17 8.79
CA TYR A 120 -2.20 0.93 8.15
C TYR A 120 -3.45 0.31 8.80
N ALA A 121 -3.63 0.48 10.11
CA ALA A 121 -4.80 -0.04 10.82
C ALA A 121 -6.15 0.39 10.21
N PRO A 122 -6.34 1.65 9.75
CA PRO A 122 -7.59 2.03 9.09
C PRO A 122 -7.92 1.18 7.86
N LEU A 123 -6.92 0.83 7.04
CA LEU A 123 -7.10 0.00 5.85
C LEU A 123 -7.42 -1.46 6.22
N VAL A 124 -6.73 -2.01 7.22
CA VAL A 124 -6.99 -3.38 7.71
C VAL A 124 -8.36 -3.48 8.39
N ASN A 125 -8.77 -2.46 9.14
CA ASN A 125 -10.09 -2.40 9.76
C ASN A 125 -11.20 -2.32 8.71
N PHE A 126 -10.99 -1.51 7.67
CA PHE A 126 -11.92 -1.47 6.53
C PHE A 126 -12.07 -2.84 5.87
N ALA A 127 -10.96 -3.56 5.67
CA ALA A 127 -10.99 -4.93 5.14
C ALA A 127 -11.77 -5.88 6.04
N LYS A 128 -11.54 -5.82 7.36
CA LYS A 128 -12.29 -6.61 8.36
C LYS A 128 -13.79 -6.33 8.31
N GLU A 129 -14.18 -5.06 8.36
CA GLU A 129 -15.58 -4.62 8.36
C GLU A 129 -16.32 -5.05 7.09
N ASN A 130 -15.63 -5.05 5.95
CA ASN A 130 -16.19 -5.39 4.65
C ASN A 130 -15.89 -6.84 4.22
N LYS A 131 -15.33 -7.67 5.11
CA LYS A 131 -14.98 -9.07 4.86
C LYS A 131 -14.09 -9.27 3.62
N LEU A 132 -13.15 -8.36 3.40
CA LEU A 132 -12.19 -8.42 2.30
C LEU A 132 -11.03 -9.32 2.67
N ALA A 133 -10.53 -10.08 1.69
CA ALA A 133 -9.26 -10.76 1.84
C ALA A 133 -8.12 -9.73 1.92
N PHE A 134 -7.13 -10.03 2.78
CA PHE A 134 -5.93 -9.21 2.93
C PHE A 134 -4.70 -10.10 2.91
N ALA A 135 -3.88 -9.97 1.87
CA ALA A 135 -2.66 -10.71 1.68
C ALA A 135 -1.50 -10.07 2.45
N ALA A 136 -0.82 -10.87 3.26
CA ALA A 136 0.51 -10.58 3.77
C ALA A 136 1.53 -10.89 2.68
N THR A 137 1.93 -9.85 1.93
CA THR A 137 2.62 -10.04 0.65
C THR A 137 4.13 -10.11 0.76
N ASN A 138 4.72 -9.58 1.83
CA ASN A 138 6.16 -9.37 1.86
C ASN A 138 6.91 -10.61 2.34
N ILE A 139 8.16 -10.73 1.92
CA ILE A 139 9.09 -11.72 2.48
C ILE A 139 9.39 -11.39 3.95
N PRO A 140 9.51 -12.40 4.85
CA PRO A 140 10.04 -12.17 6.18
C PRO A 140 11.37 -11.43 6.15
N ARG A 141 11.49 -10.31 6.87
CA ARG A 141 12.66 -9.41 6.76
C ARG A 141 13.99 -10.10 7.02
N LYS A 142 14.00 -11.13 7.87
CA LYS A 142 15.19 -11.96 8.12
C LYS A 142 15.73 -12.59 6.82
N PHE A 143 14.86 -13.01 5.89
CA PHE A 143 15.29 -13.63 4.63
C PHE A 143 15.75 -12.60 3.60
N ALA A 144 15.10 -11.43 3.52
CA ALA A 144 15.64 -10.32 2.74
C ALA A 144 17.04 -9.90 3.24
N SER A 145 17.25 -9.91 4.56
CA SER A 145 18.58 -9.66 5.16
C SER A 145 19.60 -10.76 4.82
N LEU A 146 19.18 -12.04 4.78
CA LEU A 146 20.06 -13.12 4.31
C LEU A 146 20.53 -12.88 2.88
N VAL A 147 19.62 -12.49 1.98
CA VAL A 147 19.97 -12.17 0.58
C VAL A 147 20.91 -10.97 0.52
N SER A 148 20.61 -9.90 1.26
CA SER A 148 21.47 -8.72 1.33
C SER A 148 22.90 -9.06 1.77
N LYS A 149 23.07 -10.00 2.70
CA LYS A 149 24.39 -10.41 3.22
C LYS A 149 25.13 -11.39 2.32
N GLY A 150 24.44 -12.18 1.49
CA GLY A 150 25.09 -13.31 0.83
C GLY A 150 24.50 -13.82 -0.48
N GLY A 151 23.57 -13.10 -1.11
CA GLY A 151 22.97 -13.50 -2.38
C GLY A 151 21.77 -14.45 -2.24
N PHE A 152 21.17 -14.81 -3.38
CA PHE A 152 19.99 -15.67 -3.43
C PHE A 152 20.27 -17.09 -2.94
N GLU A 153 21.51 -17.54 -3.08
CA GLU A 153 22.00 -18.86 -2.66
C GLU A 153 21.83 -19.07 -1.16
N LYS A 154 21.75 -17.98 -0.36
CA LYS A 154 21.44 -18.07 1.07
C LYS A 154 20.01 -18.53 1.35
N LEU A 155 19.11 -18.48 0.37
CA LEU A 155 17.74 -18.98 0.52
C LEU A 155 17.67 -20.50 0.36
N ASP A 156 18.70 -21.16 -0.19
CA ASP A 156 18.71 -22.61 -0.37
C ASP A 156 18.71 -23.36 0.96
N SER A 157 19.30 -22.75 2.00
CA SER A 157 19.36 -23.29 3.36
C SER A 157 18.03 -23.17 4.14
N LEU A 158 17.04 -22.47 3.60
CA LEU A 158 15.72 -22.37 4.24
C LEU A 158 15.00 -23.71 4.24
N SER A 159 14.31 -24.01 5.34
CA SER A 159 13.44 -25.17 5.42
C SER A 159 12.27 -25.09 4.42
N ALA A 160 11.60 -26.20 4.14
CA ALA A 160 10.42 -26.21 3.26
C ALA A 160 9.31 -25.27 3.76
N LYS A 161 9.12 -25.17 5.08
CA LYS A 161 8.14 -24.24 5.67
C LYS A 161 8.56 -22.78 5.44
N GLU A 162 9.83 -22.46 5.64
CA GLU A 162 10.32 -21.10 5.40
C GLU A 162 10.27 -20.71 3.92
N LYS A 163 10.54 -21.65 3.01
CA LYS A 163 10.37 -21.44 1.56
C LYS A 163 8.91 -21.19 1.17
N SER A 164 7.93 -21.64 1.96
CA SER A 164 6.51 -21.34 1.71
C SER A 164 6.13 -19.86 1.94
N TRP A 165 7.01 -19.08 2.58
CA TRP A 165 6.81 -17.65 2.86
C TRP A 165 7.52 -16.73 1.86
N ILE A 166 8.05 -17.27 0.76
CA ILE A 166 8.75 -16.52 -0.28
C ILE A 166 8.28 -16.94 -1.68
N ALA A 167 8.62 -16.16 -2.70
CA ALA A 167 8.43 -16.59 -4.09
C ALA A 167 9.17 -17.91 -4.39
N PRO A 168 8.63 -18.77 -5.26
CA PRO A 168 9.36 -19.93 -5.78
C PRO A 168 10.71 -19.52 -6.36
N LEU A 169 11.75 -20.30 -6.04
CA LEU A 169 13.12 -20.08 -6.51
C LEU A 169 13.42 -20.96 -7.75
N PRO A 170 14.33 -20.53 -8.64
CA PRO A 170 14.98 -19.22 -8.66
C PRO A 170 14.03 -18.12 -9.13
N ILE A 171 14.20 -16.90 -8.61
CA ILE A 171 13.47 -15.73 -9.12
C ILE A 171 14.15 -15.16 -10.37
N ALA A 172 13.37 -14.52 -11.23
CA ALA A 172 13.93 -13.68 -12.28
C ALA A 172 14.62 -12.45 -11.67
N TYR A 173 15.86 -12.18 -12.07
CA TYR A 173 16.62 -11.02 -11.64
C TYR A 173 17.45 -10.48 -12.79
N ASP A 174 17.21 -9.22 -13.15
CA ASP A 174 17.99 -8.48 -14.13
C ASP A 174 18.65 -7.28 -13.44
N ALA A 175 19.97 -7.36 -13.23
CA ALA A 175 20.76 -6.32 -12.59
C ALA A 175 20.79 -5.00 -13.39
N GLU A 176 20.46 -5.06 -14.68
CA GLU A 176 20.52 -3.91 -15.58
C GLU A 176 19.31 -2.98 -15.47
N LEU A 177 18.27 -3.40 -14.73
CA LEU A 177 17.07 -2.60 -14.53
C LEU A 177 17.40 -1.23 -13.90
N PRO A 178 16.83 -0.13 -14.44
CA PRO A 178 17.16 1.23 -13.98
C PRO A 178 16.95 1.44 -12.47
N GLY A 179 15.96 0.78 -11.87
CA GLY A 179 15.70 0.87 -10.43
C GLY A 179 16.82 0.26 -9.58
N TYR A 180 17.37 -0.88 -10.00
CA TYR A 180 18.44 -1.57 -9.30
C TYR A 180 19.78 -0.85 -9.44
N LYS A 181 20.08 -0.30 -10.63
CA LYS A 181 21.23 0.58 -10.84
C LYS A 181 21.17 1.82 -9.95
N LYS A 182 20.04 2.53 -9.94
CA LYS A 182 19.83 3.72 -9.09
C LYS A 182 19.95 3.41 -7.60
N MET A 183 19.48 2.24 -7.17
CA MET A 183 19.59 1.82 -5.77
C MET A 183 21.05 1.69 -5.32
N LEU A 184 21.91 1.14 -6.18
CA LEU A 184 23.35 1.06 -5.90
C LEU A 184 24.01 2.44 -5.85
N GLU A 185 23.65 3.32 -6.79
CA GLU A 185 24.15 4.71 -6.86
C GLU A 185 23.75 5.51 -5.61
N MET A 186 22.47 5.49 -5.22
CA MET A 186 21.94 6.27 -4.10
C MET A 186 22.51 5.85 -2.74
N MET A 187 22.90 4.59 -2.59
CA MET A 187 23.45 4.07 -1.34
C MET A 187 24.98 4.21 -1.26
N GLY A 188 25.64 4.84 -2.24
CA GLY A 188 27.07 5.11 -2.22
C GLY A 188 27.94 3.86 -2.00
N GLY A 189 27.46 2.68 -2.40
CA GLY A 189 28.12 1.40 -2.15
C GLY A 189 27.93 0.80 -0.75
N HIS A 190 27.29 1.49 0.21
CA HIS A 190 27.10 1.00 1.59
C HIS A 190 26.16 -0.21 1.73
N GLY A 191 25.42 -0.58 0.67
CA GLY A 191 24.55 -1.76 0.64
C GLY A 191 25.17 -3.02 0.01
N GLY A 192 26.34 -2.90 -0.63
CA GLY A 192 26.96 -3.98 -1.40
C GLY A 192 26.15 -4.41 -2.66
N PRO A 193 26.71 -5.31 -3.48
CA PRO A 193 26.11 -5.75 -4.75
C PRO A 193 24.80 -6.56 -4.57
N ASN A 194 24.51 -6.99 -3.35
CA ASN A 194 23.32 -7.79 -3.03
C ASN A 194 22.13 -6.95 -2.55
N LEU A 195 22.28 -5.64 -2.37
CA LEU A 195 21.15 -4.78 -1.99
C LEU A 195 20.00 -4.85 -3.01
N PRO A 196 20.24 -4.74 -4.33
CA PRO A 196 19.17 -4.88 -5.30
C PRO A 196 18.58 -6.29 -5.35
N LYS A 197 19.38 -7.33 -5.10
CA LYS A 197 18.89 -8.71 -4.98
C LYS A 197 17.91 -8.85 -3.81
N ALA A 198 18.20 -8.22 -2.67
CA ALA A 198 17.32 -8.22 -1.50
C ALA A 198 15.99 -7.52 -1.80
N GLN A 199 16.00 -6.45 -2.60
CA GLN A 199 14.76 -5.84 -3.07
C GLN A 199 14.04 -6.73 -4.10
N ALA A 200 14.76 -7.34 -5.04
CA ALA A 200 14.17 -8.20 -6.06
C ALA A 200 13.40 -9.39 -5.47
N ILE A 201 13.93 -10.03 -4.42
CA ILE A 201 13.19 -11.11 -3.74
C ILE A 201 11.95 -10.59 -3.01
N LYS A 202 11.96 -9.37 -2.47
CA LYS A 202 10.75 -8.73 -1.92
C LYS A 202 9.71 -8.54 -3.02
N ASP A 203 10.11 -7.95 -4.14
CA ASP A 203 9.21 -7.67 -5.27
C ASP A 203 8.59 -8.96 -5.83
N ALA A 204 9.42 -9.99 -6.05
CA ALA A 204 8.98 -11.30 -6.52
C ALA A 204 8.01 -11.96 -5.53
N THR A 205 8.31 -11.87 -4.22
CA THR A 205 7.46 -12.44 -3.16
C THR A 205 6.11 -11.73 -3.08
N MET A 206 6.11 -10.39 -3.14
CA MET A 206 4.87 -9.63 -3.17
C MET A 206 4.02 -9.97 -4.39
N SER A 207 4.63 -10.05 -5.57
CA SER A 207 3.95 -10.48 -6.79
C SER A 207 3.38 -11.90 -6.66
N HIS A 208 4.16 -12.84 -6.09
CA HIS A 208 3.73 -14.22 -5.91
C HIS A 208 2.48 -14.34 -5.04
N PHE A 209 2.41 -13.58 -3.94
CA PHE A 209 1.27 -13.64 -3.02
C PHE A 209 0.04 -12.89 -3.51
N ILE A 210 0.20 -11.77 -4.23
CA ILE A 210 -0.94 -11.07 -4.83
C ILE A 210 -1.64 -11.95 -5.89
N LEU A 211 -0.89 -12.71 -6.68
CA LEU A 211 -1.42 -13.58 -7.75
C LEU A 211 -2.15 -14.85 -7.25
N LYS A 212 -2.24 -15.08 -5.94
CA LYS A 212 -2.99 -16.21 -5.36
C LYS A 212 -4.48 -15.96 -5.19
N TYR A 213 -4.92 -14.73 -5.46
CA TYR A 213 -6.28 -14.25 -5.31
C TYR A 213 -6.88 -13.90 -6.66
#